data_AF-A0A840FET5-F1
#
_entry.id   AF-A0A840FET5-F1
#
_cell.length_a   1.000
_cell.length_b   1.000
_cell.length_c   1.000
_cell.angle_alpha   90.00
_cell.angle_beta   90.00
_cell.angle_gamma   90.00
#
_symmetry.space_group_name_H-M   'P 1'
#
loop_
_entity.id
_entity.type
_entity.pdbx_description
1 polymer ?
#
loop_
_entity_poly.entity_id
_entity_poly.type
_entity_poly.pdbx_seq_one_letter_code
_entity_poly.pdbx_strand_id
1 'polypeptide(L)'
;MKPARMQLPAPVDPDLERAIAELAFTVRRIRDVESMLIDPNSKHYPRLMQMIHERADLWQEVANRAEKLNLPTRALGLIVEEADRLRKRRGRKAPLADVLRAVEVLQEQVARDRQEAAVELRIMQLADGRAQQRVDAAAGARTYLEACRA
;
A
#
# COMPACT_ATOMS: atom_id res chain seq x y z
N MET A 1 -10.44 -11.09 -48.24
CA MET A 1 -10.39 -10.36 -46.96
C MET A 1 -11.31 -11.07 -45.98
N LYS A 2 -10.79 -11.66 -44.90
CA LYS A 2 -11.60 -12.26 -43.83
C LYS A 2 -12.00 -11.15 -42.84
N PRO A 3 -13.26 -11.06 -42.41
CA PRO A 3 -13.65 -10.08 -41.40
C PRO A 3 -12.98 -10.42 -40.06
N ALA A 4 -12.47 -9.38 -39.39
CA ALA A 4 -11.95 -9.48 -38.04
C ALA A 4 -13.04 -10.05 -37.11
N ARG A 5 -12.75 -11.18 -36.47
CA ARG A 5 -13.60 -11.71 -35.40
C ARG A 5 -13.65 -10.64 -34.31
N MET A 6 -14.82 -10.03 -34.11
CA MET A 6 -15.13 -9.31 -32.88
C MET A 6 -14.88 -10.28 -31.72
N GLN A 7 -13.80 -10.05 -30.98
CA GLN A 7 -13.61 -10.68 -29.68
C GLN A 7 -14.74 -10.16 -28.79
N LEU A 8 -15.70 -11.04 -28.51
CA LEU A 8 -16.66 -10.79 -27.44
C LEU A 8 -15.87 -10.61 -26.14
N PRO A 9 -16.23 -9.63 -25.28
CA PRO A 9 -15.58 -9.48 -23.99
C PRO A 9 -15.68 -10.81 -23.23
N ALA A 10 -14.58 -11.25 -22.63
CA ALA A 10 -14.54 -12.45 -21.80
C ALA A 10 -15.67 -12.38 -20.75
N PRO A 11 -16.32 -13.51 -20.42
CA PRO A 11 -17.38 -13.51 -19.42
C PRO A 11 -16.84 -12.93 -18.11
N VAL A 12 -17.51 -11.88 -17.63
CA VAL A 12 -17.22 -11.23 -16.36
C VAL A 12 -17.44 -12.25 -15.24
N ASP A 13 -16.42 -12.45 -14.40
CA ASP A 13 -16.50 -13.34 -13.24
C ASP A 13 -17.55 -12.81 -12.23
N PRO A 14 -18.70 -13.50 -12.07
CA PRO A 14 -19.76 -13.04 -11.18
C PRO A 14 -19.36 -13.10 -9.70
N ASP A 15 -18.42 -13.98 -9.33
CA ASP A 15 -17.95 -14.10 -7.95
C ASP A 15 -17.09 -12.91 -7.56
N LEU A 16 -16.30 -12.37 -8.49
CA LEU A 16 -15.55 -11.13 -8.30
C LEU A 16 -16.49 -9.93 -8.11
N GLU A 17 -17.52 -9.81 -8.94
CA GLU A 17 -18.49 -8.71 -8.80
C GLU A 17 -19.23 -8.75 -7.45
N ARG A 18 -19.55 -9.96 -6.98
CA ARG A 18 -20.14 -10.17 -5.67
C ARG A 18 -19.18 -9.80 -4.55
N ALA A 19 -17.92 -10.21 -4.64
CA ALA A 19 -16.88 -9.84 -3.67
C ALA A 19 -16.69 -8.32 -3.58
N ILE A 20 -16.72 -7.61 -4.71
CA ILE A 20 -16.67 -6.13 -4.75
C ILE A 20 -17.82 -5.50 -3.95
N ALA A 21 -19.04 -6.01 -4.14
CA ALA A 21 -20.21 -5.48 -3.44
C ALA A 21 -20.13 -5.78 -1.93
N GLU A 22 -19.75 -7.00 -1.55
CA GLU A 22 -19.66 -7.46 -0.16
C GLU A 22 -18.56 -6.71 0.62
N LEU A 23 -17.37 -6.55 0.03
CA LEU A 23 -16.19 -6.03 0.73
C LEU A 23 -16.01 -4.51 0.67
N ALA A 24 -16.85 -3.78 -0.06
CA ALA A 24 -16.69 -2.32 -0.25
C ALA A 24 -16.65 -1.54 1.07
N PHE A 25 -17.43 -1.96 2.08
CA PHE A 25 -17.40 -1.36 3.40
C PHE A 25 -16.13 -1.76 4.17
N THR A 26 -15.81 -3.06 4.22
CA THR A 26 -14.63 -3.62 4.88
C THR A 26 -13.33 -2.94 4.40
N VAL A 27 -13.13 -2.84 3.09
CA VAL A 27 -11.93 -2.21 2.50
C VAL A 27 -11.85 -0.71 2.82
N ARG A 28 -12.98 -0.01 2.82
CA ARG A 28 -13.01 1.40 3.24
C ARG A 28 -12.64 1.54 4.72
N ARG A 29 -13.21 0.69 5.58
CA ARG A 29 -12.92 0.70 7.01
C ARG A 29 -11.44 0.40 7.29
N ILE A 30 -10.81 -0.50 6.54
CA ILE A 30 -9.37 -0.73 6.59
C ILE A 30 -8.61 0.57 6.38
N ARG A 31 -8.96 1.38 5.36
CA ARG A 31 -8.28 2.66 5.08
C ARG A 31 -8.50 3.70 6.18
N ASP A 32 -9.69 3.75 6.75
CA ASP A 32 -9.99 4.63 7.89
C ASP A 32 -9.11 4.25 9.10
N VAL A 33 -9.02 2.96 9.42
CA VAL A 33 -8.20 2.45 10.54
C VAL A 33 -6.70 2.66 10.27
N GLU A 34 -6.22 2.36 9.06
CA GLU A 34 -4.83 2.62 8.66
C GLU A 34 -4.46 4.11 8.75
N SER A 35 -5.38 5.01 8.37
CA SER A 35 -5.17 6.45 8.49
C SER A 35 -5.08 6.90 9.95
N MET A 36 -5.92 6.35 10.84
CA MET A 36 -5.87 6.64 12.28
C MET A 36 -4.61 6.10 12.96
N LEU A 37 -4.05 4.98 12.48
CA LEU A 37 -2.82 4.40 13.02
C LEU A 37 -1.57 5.24 12.69
N ILE A 38 -1.59 6.00 11.60
CA ILE A 38 -0.48 6.86 11.17
C ILE A 38 -0.54 8.24 11.87
N ASP A 39 -1.64 8.58 12.55
CA ASP A 39 -1.78 9.86 13.25
C ASP A 39 -0.77 9.97 14.41
N PRO A 40 0.22 10.90 14.35
CA PRO A 40 1.24 11.06 15.38
C PRO A 40 0.68 11.53 16.74
N ASN A 41 -0.58 11.99 16.79
CA ASN A 41 -1.26 12.40 18.02
C ASN A 41 -1.97 11.23 18.74
N SER A 42 -2.00 10.05 18.14
CA SER A 42 -2.57 8.84 18.75
C SER A 42 -1.65 8.28 19.85
N LYS A 43 -1.67 8.88 21.04
CA LYS A 43 -0.83 8.47 22.18
C LYS A 43 -1.47 7.42 23.11
N HIS A 44 -2.70 6.99 22.83
CA HIS A 44 -3.43 6.08 23.73
C HIS A 44 -3.20 4.60 23.35
N TYR A 45 -2.25 3.95 24.03
CA TYR A 45 -1.79 2.59 23.73
C TYR A 45 -2.93 1.53 23.62
N PRO A 46 -3.90 1.45 24.55
CA PRO A 46 -5.02 0.51 24.41
C PRO A 46 -5.85 0.70 23.13
N ARG A 47 -6.01 1.95 22.70
CA ARG A 47 -6.79 2.29 21.50
C ARG A 47 -6.02 1.90 20.24
N LEU A 48 -4.71 2.10 20.23
CA LEU A 48 -3.81 1.63 19.18
C LEU A 48 -3.91 0.11 19.01
N MET A 49 -3.78 -0.65 20.10
CA MET A 49 -3.88 -2.12 20.03
C MET A 49 -5.23 -2.58 19.49
N GLN A 50 -6.32 -1.96 19.94
CA GLN A 50 -7.66 -2.26 19.41
C GLN A 50 -7.73 -2.01 17.89
N MET A 51 -7.19 -0.89 17.40
CA MET A 51 -7.17 -0.58 15.96
C MET A 51 -6.29 -1.55 15.17
N ILE A 52 -5.18 -2.03 15.74
CA ILE A 52 -4.33 -3.07 15.11
C ILE A 52 -5.09 -4.38 14.97
N HIS A 53 -5.81 -4.81 16.02
CA HIS A 53 -6.65 -6.01 15.97
C HIS A 53 -7.79 -5.87 14.97
N GLU A 54 -8.53 -4.75 15.02
CA GLU A 54 -9.61 -4.47 14.06
C GLU A 54 -9.10 -4.53 12.61
N ARG A 55 -7.95 -3.92 12.35
CA ARG A 55 -7.32 -4.00 11.02
C ARG A 55 -7.00 -5.43 10.60
N ALA A 56 -6.50 -6.26 11.52
CA ALA A 56 -6.19 -7.66 11.22
C ALA A 56 -7.46 -8.45 10.88
N ASP A 57 -8.53 -8.28 11.64
CA ASP A 57 -9.82 -8.95 11.41
C ASP A 57 -10.43 -8.57 10.07
N LEU A 58 -10.42 -7.27 9.72
CA LEU A 58 -10.91 -6.79 8.42
C LEU A 58 -10.09 -7.37 7.26
N TRP A 59 -8.76 -7.44 7.39
CA TRP A 59 -7.92 -8.06 6.36
C TRP A 59 -8.13 -9.56 6.25
N GLN A 60 -8.46 -10.25 7.35
CA GLN A 60 -8.80 -11.67 7.34
C GLN A 60 -10.11 -11.92 6.57
N GLU A 61 -11.10 -11.04 6.70
CA GLU A 61 -12.33 -11.11 5.91
C GLU A 61 -12.04 -11.02 4.41
N VAL A 62 -11.19 -10.07 4.00
CA VAL A 62 -10.76 -9.95 2.60
C VAL A 62 -9.99 -11.19 2.16
N ALA A 63 -9.11 -11.74 3.01
CA ALA A 63 -8.31 -12.93 2.69
C ALA A 63 -9.20 -14.15 2.41
N ASN A 64 -10.21 -14.38 3.25
CA ASN A 64 -11.16 -15.49 3.08
C ASN A 64 -11.91 -15.43 1.74
N ARG A 65 -12.16 -14.22 1.22
CA ARG A 65 -12.80 -14.04 -0.10
C ARG A 65 -11.81 -14.16 -1.23
N ALA A 66 -10.59 -13.64 -1.04
CA ALA A 66 -9.51 -13.69 -2.03
C ALA A 66 -9.09 -15.14 -2.31
N GLU A 67 -9.02 -15.98 -1.28
CA GLU A 67 -8.73 -17.41 -1.40
C GLU A 67 -9.73 -18.12 -2.33
N LYS A 68 -11.03 -17.84 -2.18
CA LYS A 68 -12.09 -18.41 -3.03
C LYS A 68 -11.98 -17.97 -4.50
N LEU A 69 -11.42 -16.78 -4.74
CA LEU A 69 -11.19 -16.24 -6.08
C LEU A 69 -9.80 -16.57 -6.63
N ASN A 70 -8.97 -17.31 -5.87
CA ASN A 70 -7.57 -17.57 -6.18
C ASN A 70 -6.76 -16.29 -6.47
N LEU A 71 -7.01 -15.23 -5.69
CA LEU A 71 -6.34 -13.94 -5.79
C LEU A 71 -5.51 -13.66 -4.53
N PRO A 72 -4.40 -12.92 -4.65
CA PRO A 72 -3.74 -12.36 -3.47
C PRO A 72 -4.68 -11.42 -2.71
N THR A 73 -4.71 -11.51 -1.37
CA THR A 73 -5.55 -10.67 -0.50
C THR A 73 -5.42 -9.18 -0.80
N ARG A 74 -4.19 -8.70 -0.97
CA ARG A 74 -3.91 -7.28 -1.28
C ARG A 74 -4.41 -6.89 -2.68
N ALA A 75 -4.38 -7.81 -3.64
CA ALA A 75 -4.92 -7.56 -4.98
C ALA A 75 -6.44 -7.42 -4.95
N LEU A 76 -7.14 -8.32 -4.23
CA LEU A 76 -8.59 -8.18 -4.07
C LEU A 76 -8.95 -6.87 -3.35
N GLY A 77 -8.24 -6.52 -2.27
CA GLY A 77 -8.44 -5.25 -1.58
C GLY A 77 -8.31 -4.04 -2.51
N LEU A 78 -7.30 -4.04 -3.39
CA LEU A 78 -7.08 -2.98 -4.38
C LEU A 78 -8.23 -2.88 -5.40
N ILE A 79 -8.67 -4.02 -5.93
CA ILE A 79 -9.77 -4.07 -6.91
C ILE A 79 -11.05 -3.49 -6.29
N VAL A 80 -11.36 -3.89 -5.05
CA VAL A 80 -12.54 -3.43 -4.31
C VAL A 80 -12.45 -1.92 -4.04
N GLU A 81 -11.28 -1.43 -3.62
CA GLU A 81 -11.03 -0.01 -3.37
C GLU A 81 -11.25 0.84 -4.63
N GLU A 82 -10.68 0.43 -5.75
CA GLU A 82 -10.83 1.13 -7.02
C GLU A 82 -12.26 1.09 -7.56
N ALA A 83 -12.93 -0.06 -7.42
CA ALA A 83 -14.33 -0.18 -7.77
C ALA A 83 -15.22 0.74 -6.91
N ASP A 84 -14.98 0.83 -5.61
CA ASP A 84 -15.71 1.74 -4.71
C ASP A 84 -15.43 3.22 -5.02
N ARG A 85 -14.16 3.56 -5.29
CA ARG A 85 -13.73 4.91 -5.69
C ARG A 85 -14.44 5.36 -6.97
N LEU A 86 -14.43 4.51 -8.00
CA LEU A 86 -15.13 4.77 -9.26
C LEU A 86 -16.64 4.85 -9.07
N ARG A 87 -17.22 3.99 -8.22
CA ARG A 87 -18.65 4.04 -7.86
C ARG A 87 -19.02 5.38 -7.25
N LYS A 88 -18.27 5.85 -6.25
CA LYS A 88 -18.49 7.16 -5.61
C LYS A 88 -18.41 8.30 -6.61
N ARG A 89 -17.40 8.28 -7.49
CA ARG A 89 -17.21 9.32 -8.51
C ARG A 89 -18.34 9.33 -9.56
N ARG A 90 -18.87 8.17 -9.93
CA ARG A 90 -19.87 8.03 -11.01
C ARG A 90 -21.32 8.01 -10.50
N GLY A 91 -21.53 7.82 -9.20
CA GLY A 91 -22.85 7.56 -8.59
C GLY A 91 -23.44 6.19 -8.92
N ARG A 92 -22.72 5.32 -9.65
CA ARG A 92 -23.19 3.98 -10.06
C ARG A 92 -22.04 2.99 -10.18
N LYS A 93 -22.34 1.68 -10.16
CA LYS A 93 -21.36 0.61 -10.33
C LYS A 93 -20.52 0.86 -11.60
N ALA A 94 -19.19 0.79 -11.46
CA ALA A 94 -18.29 0.88 -12.60
C ALA A 94 -18.16 -0.49 -13.28
N PRO A 95 -18.14 -0.56 -14.62
CA PRO A 95 -17.75 -1.78 -15.35
C PRO A 95 -16.35 -2.22 -14.95
N LEU A 96 -16.11 -3.54 -14.89
CA LEU A 96 -14.79 -4.09 -14.53
C LEU A 96 -13.66 -3.62 -15.46
N ALA A 97 -13.94 -3.32 -16.72
CA ALA A 97 -12.96 -2.76 -17.64
C ALA A 97 -12.41 -1.39 -17.17
N ASP A 98 -13.27 -0.57 -16.55
CA ASP A 98 -12.84 0.72 -15.98
C ASP A 98 -12.04 0.51 -14.69
N VAL A 99 -12.39 -0.52 -13.90
CA VAL A 99 -11.64 -0.92 -12.69
C VAL A 99 -10.25 -1.43 -13.08
N LEU A 100 -10.16 -2.29 -14.10
CA LEU A 100 -8.89 -2.79 -14.63
C LEU A 100 -7.97 -1.62 -15.03
N ARG A 101 -8.48 -0.68 -15.83
CA ARG A 101 -7.70 0.50 -16.24
C ARG A 101 -7.25 1.33 -15.04
N ALA A 102 -8.09 1.48 -14.02
CA ALA A 102 -7.71 2.20 -12.81
C ALA A 102 -6.59 1.48 -12.03
N VAL A 103 -6.65 0.15 -11.95
CA VAL A 103 -5.60 -0.69 -11.34
C VAL A 103 -4.30 -0.61 -12.12
N GLU A 104 -4.34 -0.63 -13.45
CA GLU A 104 -3.14 -0.47 -14.32
C GLU A 104 -2.45 0.86 -14.08
N VAL A 105 -3.20 1.97 -14.07
CA VAL A 105 -2.67 3.31 -13.78
C VAL A 105 -2.06 3.37 -12.37
N LEU A 106 -2.72 2.74 -11.40
CA LEU A 106 -2.23 2.71 -10.03
C LEU A 106 -0.96 1.86 -9.89
N GLN A 107 -0.84 0.76 -10.62
CA GLN A 107 0.38 -0.06 -10.65
C GLN A 107 1.58 0.76 -11.11
N GLU A 108 1.43 1.57 -12.17
CA GLU A 108 2.49 2.47 -12.65
C GLU A 108 2.86 3.54 -11.61
N GLN A 109 1.86 4.09 -10.91
CA GLN A 109 2.10 5.06 -9.84
C GLN A 109 2.86 4.44 -8.66
N VAL A 110 2.38 3.30 -8.13
CA VAL A 110 3.03 2.63 -6.99
C VAL A 110 4.44 2.16 -7.34
N ALA A 111 4.70 1.77 -8.59
CA ALA A 111 6.05 1.45 -9.05
C ALA A 111 6.99 2.66 -8.99
N ARG A 112 6.51 3.85 -9.38
CA ARG A 112 7.26 5.11 -9.26
C ARG A 112 7.49 5.49 -7.81
N ASP A 113 6.45 5.45 -6.98
CA ASP A 113 6.56 5.77 -5.55
C ASP A 113 7.57 4.85 -4.84
N ARG A 114 7.60 3.56 -5.19
CA ARG A 114 8.60 2.60 -4.69
C ARG A 114 10.02 2.98 -5.11
N GLN A 115 10.20 3.42 -6.34
CA GLN A 115 11.51 3.84 -6.85
C GLN A 115 11.98 5.12 -6.14
N GLU A 116 11.10 6.10 -5.95
CA GLU A 116 11.39 7.33 -5.20
C GLU A 116 11.78 7.02 -3.75
N ALA A 117 11.03 6.15 -3.07
CA ALA A 117 11.36 5.73 -1.70
C ALA A 117 12.73 5.03 -1.60
N ALA A 118 13.11 4.24 -2.61
CA ALA A 118 14.43 3.59 -2.65
C ALA A 118 15.56 4.61 -2.84
N VAL A 119 15.34 5.68 -3.61
CA VAL A 119 16.28 6.79 -3.77
C VAL A 119 16.46 7.55 -2.45
N GLU A 120 15.36 7.89 -1.78
CA GLU A 120 15.39 8.58 -0.49
C GLU A 120 16.13 7.76 0.58
N LEU A 121 15.86 6.45 0.65
CA LEU A 121 16.59 5.55 1.54
C LEU A 121 18.10 5.58 1.27
N ARG A 122 18.50 5.61 -0.01
CA ARG A 122 19.92 5.67 -0.38
C ARG A 122 20.55 7.00 0.02
N ILE A 123 19.84 8.12 -0.14
CA ILE A 123 20.31 9.45 0.30
C ILE A 123 20.52 9.46 1.82
N MET A 124 19.57 8.91 2.60
CA MET A 124 19.69 8.80 4.05
C MET A 124 20.91 7.97 4.48
N GLN A 125 21.14 6.82 3.86
CA GLN A 125 22.32 5.98 4.13
C GLN A 125 23.64 6.71 3.86
N LEU A 126 23.71 7.52 2.79
CA LEU A 126 24.90 8.32 2.48
C LEU A 126 25.11 9.49 3.47
N ALA A 127 24.02 10.08 3.98
CA ALA A 127 24.10 11.09 5.02
C ALA A 127 24.60 10.50 6.35
N ASP A 128 24.07 9.34 6.72
CA ASP A 128 24.49 8.59 7.91
C ASP A 128 25.97 8.20 7.86
N GLY A 129 26.44 7.64 6.74
CA GLY A 129 27.86 7.33 6.56
C GLY A 129 28.78 8.54 6.69
N ARG A 130 28.36 9.72 6.21
CA ARG A 130 29.12 10.98 6.41
C ARG A 130 29.10 11.45 7.86
N ALA A 131 28.00 11.25 8.58
CA ALA A 131 27.93 11.54 10.00
C ALA A 131 28.87 10.63 10.80
N GLN A 132 28.89 9.34 10.49
CA GLN A 132 29.80 8.38 11.13
C GLN A 132 31.27 8.75 10.92
N GLN A 133 31.66 9.09 9.69
CA GLN A 133 33.03 9.56 9.41
C GLN A 133 33.43 10.78 10.26
N ARG A 134 32.51 11.70 10.53
CA ARG A 134 32.76 12.85 11.40
C ARG A 134 32.94 12.44 12.86
N VAL A 135 32.15 11.48 13.33
CA VAL A 135 32.29 10.90 14.68
C VAL A 135 33.67 10.23 14.82
N ASP A 136 34.06 9.40 13.85
CA ASP A 136 35.35 8.70 13.85
C ASP A 136 36.53 9.69 13.80
N ALA A 137 36.43 10.72 12.95
CA ALA A 137 37.43 11.77 12.86
C ALA A 137 37.56 12.56 14.18
N ALA A 138 36.45 12.88 14.84
CA ALA A 138 36.46 13.55 16.14
C ALA A 138 37.07 12.65 17.23
N ALA A 139 36.76 11.35 17.23
CA ALA A 139 37.36 10.38 18.14
C ALA A 139 38.88 10.27 17.91
N GLY A 140 39.33 10.14 16.66
CA GLY A 140 40.75 10.11 16.31
C GLY A 140 41.48 11.40 16.69
N ALA A 141 40.88 12.56 16.46
CA ALA A 141 41.43 13.85 16.87
C ALA A 141 41.57 13.94 18.39
N ARG A 142 40.57 13.47 19.15
CA ARG A 142 40.64 13.41 20.61
C ARG A 142 41.78 12.49 21.08
N THR A 143 41.87 11.27 20.54
CA THR A 143 42.95 10.33 20.90
C THR A 143 44.32 10.90 20.60
N TYR A 144 44.49 11.57 19.46
CA TYR A 144 45.74 12.24 19.12
C TYR A 144 46.11 13.35 20.12
N LEU A 145 45.14 14.20 20.48
CA LEU A 145 45.36 15.27 21.47
C LEU A 145 45.70 14.72 22.87
N GLU A 146 45.07 13.62 23.28
CA GLU A 146 45.39 12.93 24.53
C GLU A 146 46.84 12.39 24.52
N ALA A 147 47.28 11.80 23.40
CA ALA A 147 48.65 11.30 23.24
C ALA A 147 49.72 12.41 23.24
N CYS A 148 49.42 13.59 22.69
CA CYS A 148 50.35 14.74 22.70
C CYS A 148 50.49 15.42 24.07
N ARG A 149 49.62 15.10 25.03
CA ARG A 149 49.66 15.66 26.40
C ARG A 149 50.48 14.80 27.36
N ALA A 150 50.80 13.56 26.98
CA ALA A 150 51.65 12.63 27.74
C ALA A 150 53.14 12.89 27.44
#